data_AF-A0A2E7D665-F1
#
_entry.id   AF-A0A2E7D665-F1
#
_cell.length_a   1.000
_cell.length_b   1.000
_cell.length_c   1.000
_cell.angle_alpha   90.00
_cell.angle_beta   90.00
_cell.angle_gamma   90.00
#
_symmetry.space_group_name_H-M   'P 1'
#
loop_
_entity.id
_entity.type
_entity.pdbx_description
1 polymer ?
#
loop_
_entity_poly.entity_id
_entity_poly.type
_entity_poly.pdbx_seq_one_letter_code
_entity_poly.pdbx_strand_id
1 'polypeptide(L)'
;MRDASAAERPNIVFLFTDDHACQSIGAYGSAINETPNIDRLAKEGGIFVNSFCANSICGPSRACVLTGKHSHKNGFLGNGSKPFDGSQFTFPQKLQAVGYQTAMIGKWHLRSNPTGFDHWEVLPGQGSYYNPVFRTQDGRTKYEGYCTTVTTDLALDWLKQRDESKPFLLMCQHKAPHRTWAPDLKHLHKYADVDIPEPETLFDAYKNRSPSLAGNAMSIDKHFYYHYDLKVHQPVPFASAREKRLKDGEYARMTPAQKKAWDAAFLPRNNAFLKNSPTGKDLVRWKYQRYIKNYLRCIDSVDENIGRVLDYLDKNDLVDNTIVIYSSDQGFYLGEHGWYDKRWMFEESLKMPFLIRWPGHVKPGTKYKQLIQNIDYAPTFMKAAGLDVPEEVQGDSM
;
A
#
# COMPACT_ATOMS: atom_id res chain seq x y z
N MET A 1 31.79 14.53 18.62
CA MET A 1 30.68 13.56 18.49
C MET A 1 31.34 12.22 18.24
N ARG A 2 31.05 11.18 19.04
CA ARG A 2 31.57 9.84 18.75
C ARG A 2 30.72 9.28 17.60
N ASP A 3 31.36 8.92 16.49
CA ASP A 3 30.73 8.12 15.44
C ASP A 3 30.22 6.84 16.11
N ALA A 4 28.90 6.63 16.10
CA ALA A 4 28.33 5.36 16.54
C ALA A 4 28.95 4.25 15.69
N SER A 5 29.49 3.20 16.33
CA SER A 5 30.05 2.08 15.58
C SER A 5 28.94 1.43 14.74
N ALA A 6 29.28 0.73 13.66
CA ALA A 6 28.29 0.05 12.82
C ALA A 6 27.37 -0.90 13.62
N ALA A 7 27.83 -1.42 14.75
CA ALA A 7 27.07 -2.28 15.66
C ALA A 7 26.02 -1.55 16.52
N GLU A 8 26.04 -0.22 16.60
CA GLU A 8 25.09 0.58 17.39
C GLU A 8 23.95 1.18 16.55
N ARG A 9 24.03 1.08 15.22
CA ARG A 9 23.02 1.64 14.32
C ARG A 9 21.83 0.69 14.16
N PRO A 10 20.58 1.17 14.25
CA PRO A 10 19.41 0.32 14.12
C PRO A 10 19.19 -0.13 12.69
N ASN A 11 18.70 -1.35 12.52
CA ASN A 11 18.12 -1.78 11.25
C ASN A 11 16.79 -1.04 11.02
N ILE A 12 16.39 -0.93 9.75
CA ILE A 12 15.13 -0.29 9.36
C ILE A 12 14.36 -1.25 8.45
N VAL A 13 13.16 -1.62 8.88
CA VAL A 13 12.17 -2.35 8.06
C VAL A 13 11.00 -1.41 7.79
N PHE A 14 10.86 -0.99 6.53
CA PHE A 14 9.79 -0.13 6.07
C PHE A 14 8.79 -0.94 5.24
N LEU A 15 7.68 -1.31 5.88
CA LEU A 15 6.55 -2.02 5.29
C LEU A 15 5.58 -0.99 4.71
N PHE A 16 5.33 -1.05 3.41
CA PHE A 16 4.61 0.02 2.71
C PHE A 16 3.57 -0.51 1.74
N THR A 17 2.30 -0.17 1.94
CA THR A 17 1.22 -0.56 1.03
C THR A 17 0.90 0.50 -0.01
N ASP A 18 -0.08 0.20 -0.85
CA ASP A 18 -0.56 1.05 -1.93
C ASP A 18 -2.07 1.14 -1.85
N ASP A 19 -2.62 2.32 -1.55
CA ASP A 19 -4.05 2.57 -1.36
C ASP A 19 -4.68 1.95 -0.08
N HIS A 20 -3.92 1.69 1.00
CA HIS A 20 -4.50 1.19 2.26
C HIS A 20 -5.00 2.34 3.16
N ALA A 21 -6.30 2.39 3.39
CA ALA A 21 -6.98 3.43 4.16
C ALA A 21 -6.92 3.16 5.67
N CYS A 22 -6.91 4.22 6.49
CA CYS A 22 -6.97 4.10 7.94
C CYS A 22 -8.27 3.40 8.40
N GLN A 23 -9.38 3.64 7.69
CA GLN A 23 -10.70 3.12 8.01
C GLN A 23 -10.79 1.59 7.98
N SER A 24 -9.83 0.91 7.36
CA SER A 24 -9.75 -0.56 7.27
C SER A 24 -8.66 -1.18 8.15
N ILE A 25 -8.13 -0.44 9.13
CA ILE A 25 -7.11 -0.92 10.08
C ILE A 25 -7.66 -0.87 11.51
N GLY A 26 -7.58 -1.97 12.24
CA GLY A 26 -8.12 -2.13 13.59
C GLY A 26 -7.56 -1.11 14.59
N ALA A 27 -6.25 -0.86 14.56
CA ALA A 27 -5.57 0.12 15.41
C ALA A 27 -6.08 1.57 15.24
N TYR A 28 -6.70 1.88 14.11
CA TYR A 28 -7.34 3.18 13.83
C TYR A 28 -8.85 3.18 14.12
N GLY A 29 -9.40 2.09 14.66
CA GLY A 29 -10.82 1.99 15.01
C GLY A 29 -11.71 1.49 13.88
N SER A 30 -11.16 0.75 12.91
CA SER A 30 -11.93 0.12 11.84
C SER A 30 -13.13 -0.67 12.37
N ALA A 31 -14.30 -0.42 11.78
CA ALA A 31 -15.53 -1.18 12.03
C ALA A 31 -15.82 -2.22 10.93
N ILE A 32 -14.96 -2.29 9.90
CA ILE A 32 -15.20 -3.08 8.68
C ILE A 32 -14.14 -4.16 8.46
N ASN A 33 -13.06 -4.16 9.25
CA ASN A 33 -11.92 -5.04 9.08
C ASN A 33 -11.15 -5.23 10.38
N GLU A 34 -10.48 -6.37 10.48
CA GLU A 34 -9.54 -6.71 11.56
C GLU A 34 -8.15 -6.92 10.97
N THR A 35 -7.14 -6.34 11.62
CA THR A 35 -5.74 -6.38 11.15
C THR A 35 -4.79 -6.70 12.29
N PRO A 36 -4.85 -7.91 12.87
CA PRO A 36 -4.16 -8.21 14.12
C PRO A 36 -2.64 -8.04 14.05
N ASN A 37 -2.00 -8.27 12.89
CA ASN A 37 -0.55 -8.13 12.76
C ASN A 37 -0.12 -6.68 12.56
N ILE A 38 -0.93 -5.86 11.88
CA ILE A 38 -0.72 -4.41 11.86
C ILE A 38 -0.97 -3.83 13.25
N ASP A 39 -2.04 -4.25 13.93
CA ASP A 39 -2.40 -3.80 15.28
C ASP A 39 -1.34 -4.19 16.32
N ARG A 40 -0.63 -5.29 16.08
CA ARG A 40 0.54 -5.70 16.86
C ARG A 40 1.62 -4.60 16.88
N LEU A 41 1.88 -3.91 15.77
CA LEU A 41 2.80 -2.76 15.73
C LEU A 41 2.32 -1.60 16.62
N ALA A 42 1.01 -1.33 16.64
CA ALA A 42 0.44 -0.32 17.53
C ALA A 42 0.62 -0.70 19.01
N LYS A 43 0.35 -1.96 19.34
CA LYS A 43 0.40 -2.49 20.71
C LYS A 43 1.83 -2.53 21.25
N GLU A 44 2.77 -2.98 20.44
CA GLU A 44 4.18 -3.13 20.82
C GLU A 44 5.00 -1.85 20.63
N GLY A 45 4.45 -0.87 19.91
CA GLY A 45 5.10 0.40 19.62
C GLY A 45 4.12 1.56 19.75
N GLY A 46 3.92 2.32 18.68
CA GLY A 46 3.03 3.47 18.67
C GLY A 46 2.39 3.74 17.31
N ILE A 47 1.39 4.61 17.34
CA ILE A 47 0.64 5.05 16.16
C ILE A 47 0.63 6.57 16.10
N PHE A 48 0.70 7.12 14.89
CA PHE A 48 0.42 8.51 14.65
C PHE A 48 -1.00 8.63 14.10
N VAL A 49 -1.90 9.25 14.86
CA VAL A 49 -3.29 9.43 14.43
C VAL A 49 -3.47 10.57 13.43
N ASN A 50 -2.40 11.31 13.13
CA ASN A 50 -2.40 12.51 12.29
C ASN A 50 -1.18 12.50 11.35
N SER A 51 -1.07 11.45 10.53
CA SER A 51 -0.08 11.36 9.46
C SER A 51 -0.70 11.65 8.09
N PHE A 52 -0.05 12.46 7.26
CA PHE A 52 -0.60 12.93 5.99
C PHE A 52 0.38 12.82 4.82
N CYS A 53 -0.10 12.48 3.64
CA CYS A 53 0.72 12.53 2.44
C CYS A 53 0.91 13.99 1.97
N ALA A 54 2.11 14.35 1.52
CA ALA A 54 2.37 15.64 0.90
C ALA A 54 1.70 15.81 -0.49
N ASN A 55 1.36 14.69 -1.14
CA ASN A 55 0.64 14.65 -2.41
C ASN A 55 -0.06 13.29 -2.54
N SER A 56 -1.40 13.29 -2.62
CA SER A 56 -2.25 12.09 -2.54
C SER A 56 -2.31 11.31 -3.87
N ILE A 57 -1.13 10.88 -4.36
CA ILE A 57 -0.93 9.99 -5.52
C ILE A 57 0.31 9.12 -5.28
N CYS A 58 0.26 7.86 -5.73
CA CYS A 58 1.29 6.84 -5.48
C CYS A 58 2.75 7.30 -5.75
N GLY A 59 3.07 7.71 -6.97
CA GLY A 59 4.44 8.07 -7.37
C GLY A 59 4.97 9.32 -6.65
N PRO A 60 4.25 10.45 -6.65
CA PRO A 60 4.61 11.64 -5.88
C PRO A 60 4.80 11.36 -4.38
N SER A 61 3.93 10.57 -3.76
CA SER A 61 4.09 10.20 -2.35
C SER A 61 5.37 9.40 -2.09
N ARG A 62 5.65 8.38 -2.92
CA ARG A 62 6.90 7.60 -2.84
C ARG A 62 8.15 8.47 -3.02
N ALA A 63 8.10 9.45 -3.92
CA ALA A 63 9.18 10.42 -4.08
C ALA A 63 9.35 11.30 -2.83
N CYS A 64 8.26 11.72 -2.19
CA CYS A 64 8.30 12.48 -0.93
C CYS A 64 8.96 11.67 0.19
N VAL A 65 8.61 10.38 0.33
CA VAL A 65 9.22 9.48 1.33
C VAL A 65 10.73 9.34 1.14
N LEU A 66 11.20 9.16 -0.11
CA LEU A 66 12.63 8.97 -0.37
C LEU A 66 13.47 10.23 -0.16
N THR A 67 12.90 11.39 -0.51
CA THR A 67 13.64 12.65 -0.58
C THR A 67 13.45 13.54 0.64
N GLY A 68 12.37 13.34 1.40
CA GLY A 68 11.93 14.26 2.44
C GLY A 68 11.54 15.64 1.89
N LYS A 69 11.14 15.72 0.62
CA LYS A 69 10.80 16.98 -0.08
C LYS A 69 9.41 16.90 -0.67
N HIS A 70 8.70 18.03 -0.71
CA HIS A 70 7.46 18.15 -1.46
C HIS A 70 7.69 17.97 -2.97
N SER A 71 6.64 17.58 -3.70
CA SER A 71 6.71 17.29 -5.15
C SER A 71 7.29 18.44 -5.98
N HIS A 72 7.05 19.71 -5.61
CA HIS A 72 7.58 20.87 -6.32
C HIS A 72 9.10 21.02 -6.21
N LYS A 73 9.73 20.41 -5.19
CA LYS A 73 11.19 20.37 -5.01
C LYS A 73 11.81 19.08 -5.57
N ASN A 74 11.20 17.92 -5.30
CA ASN A 74 11.73 16.64 -5.81
C ASN A 74 11.48 16.40 -7.32
N GLY A 75 10.58 17.19 -7.92
CA GLY A 75 10.31 17.19 -9.36
C GLY A 75 9.34 16.10 -9.85
N PHE A 76 8.82 15.24 -8.97
CA PHE A 76 7.87 14.18 -9.32
C PHE A 76 6.43 14.59 -8.96
N LEU A 77 5.76 15.27 -9.91
CA LEU A 77 4.46 15.92 -9.68
C LEU A 77 3.25 15.00 -9.87
N GLY A 78 3.37 13.95 -10.69
CA GLY A 78 2.30 12.99 -10.95
C GLY A 78 2.79 11.73 -11.64
N ASN A 79 1.96 10.69 -11.69
CA ASN A 79 2.36 9.40 -12.29
C ASN A 79 2.64 9.46 -13.80
N GLY A 80 2.19 10.51 -14.49
CA GLY A 80 2.51 10.80 -15.90
C GLY A 80 3.76 11.67 -16.10
N SER A 81 4.38 12.16 -15.02
CA SER A 81 5.59 12.99 -15.08
C SER A 81 6.80 12.22 -15.59
N LYS A 82 7.88 12.95 -15.93
CA LYS A 82 9.20 12.38 -16.26
C LYS A 82 9.65 11.35 -15.20
N PRO A 83 10.50 10.37 -15.57
CA PRO A 83 11.09 9.46 -14.59
C PRO A 83 11.71 10.22 -13.42
N PHE A 84 11.61 9.66 -12.22
CA PHE A 84 12.22 10.23 -11.02
C PHE A 84 13.72 10.36 -11.21
N ASP A 85 14.25 11.54 -10.90
CA ASP A 85 15.67 11.83 -10.96
C ASP A 85 16.37 11.17 -9.76
N GLY A 86 16.94 9.99 -9.98
CA GLY A 86 17.66 9.22 -8.96
C GLY A 86 19.06 9.73 -8.64
N SER A 87 19.52 10.82 -9.28
CA SER A 87 20.80 11.47 -8.96
C SER A 87 20.69 12.46 -7.80
N GLN A 88 19.46 12.94 -7.52
CA GLN A 88 19.20 13.81 -6.38
C GLN A 88 19.35 13.05 -5.06
N PHE A 89 19.44 13.78 -3.95
CA PHE A 89 19.43 13.19 -2.62
C PHE A 89 18.23 12.26 -2.38
N THR A 90 18.53 11.08 -1.82
CA THR A 90 17.56 10.20 -1.18
C THR A 90 18.15 9.61 0.10
N PHE A 91 17.33 9.34 1.13
CA PHE A 91 17.82 8.75 2.37
C PHE A 91 18.48 7.37 2.19
N PRO A 92 18.03 6.46 1.29
CA PRO A 92 18.69 5.17 1.09
C PRO A 92 20.13 5.33 0.60
N GLN A 93 20.41 6.27 -0.32
CA GLN A 93 21.79 6.56 -0.76
C GLN A 93 22.68 6.99 0.41
N LYS A 94 22.15 7.75 1.38
CA LYS A 94 22.93 8.17 2.55
C LYS A 94 23.18 7.04 3.54
N LEU A 95 22.18 6.18 3.76
CA LEU A 95 22.37 4.99 4.59
C LEU A 95 23.39 4.04 3.95
N GLN A 96 23.29 3.79 2.65
CA GLN A 96 24.24 2.97 1.89
C GLN A 96 25.67 3.51 2.00
N ALA A 97 25.84 4.83 1.86
CA ALA A 97 27.16 5.48 1.94
C ALA A 97 27.87 5.32 3.30
N VAL A 98 27.12 5.03 4.37
CA VAL A 98 27.69 4.80 5.72
C VAL A 98 27.69 3.33 6.13
N GLY A 99 27.48 2.41 5.18
CA GLY A 99 27.66 0.98 5.37
C GLY A 99 26.40 0.17 5.66
N TYR A 100 25.20 0.75 5.50
CA TYR A 100 23.97 -0.07 5.49
C TYR A 100 23.91 -0.95 4.25
N GLN A 101 23.40 -2.16 4.41
CA GLN A 101 22.87 -2.94 3.29
C GLN A 101 21.45 -2.48 2.97
N THR A 102 21.16 -2.21 1.72
CA THR A 102 19.93 -1.52 1.31
C THR A 102 19.16 -2.33 0.26
N ALA A 103 17.89 -2.64 0.57
CA ALA A 103 17.01 -3.39 -0.32
C ALA A 103 15.68 -2.68 -0.60
N MET A 104 15.26 -2.72 -1.87
CA MET A 104 13.96 -2.24 -2.35
C MET A 104 13.21 -3.36 -3.08
N ILE A 105 12.16 -3.89 -2.46
CA ILE A 105 11.42 -5.04 -2.97
C ILE A 105 9.94 -4.69 -3.10
N GLY A 106 9.38 -4.87 -4.30
CA GLY A 106 7.96 -4.63 -4.59
C GLY A 106 7.66 -3.37 -5.40
N LYS A 107 6.66 -2.58 -5.02
CA LYS A 107 6.16 -1.47 -5.84
C LYS A 107 7.10 -0.27 -5.78
N TRP A 108 7.81 0.00 -6.88
CA TRP A 108 8.65 1.21 -7.01
C TRP A 108 7.88 2.43 -7.53
N HIS A 109 7.22 2.29 -8.68
CA HIS A 109 6.35 3.30 -9.30
C HIS A 109 6.96 4.68 -9.64
N LEU A 110 8.30 4.79 -9.65
CA LEU A 110 9.02 6.03 -9.98
C LEU A 110 9.62 6.03 -11.41
N ARG A 111 9.27 5.02 -12.21
CA ARG A 111 9.65 4.77 -13.62
C ARG A 111 11.15 4.51 -13.87
N SER A 112 12.05 5.25 -13.22
CA SER A 112 13.50 5.02 -13.25
C SER A 112 13.88 3.69 -12.56
N ASN A 113 15.13 3.26 -12.71
CA ASN A 113 15.67 2.21 -11.85
C ASN A 113 15.90 2.76 -10.44
N PRO A 114 15.70 1.95 -9.38
CA PRO A 114 16.07 2.34 -8.02
C PRO A 114 17.56 2.74 -7.91
N THR A 115 17.84 3.76 -7.12
CA THR A 115 19.20 4.20 -6.75
C THR A 115 19.33 4.22 -5.22
N GLY A 116 20.53 4.00 -4.70
CA GLY A 116 20.76 3.89 -3.24
C GLY A 116 20.32 2.55 -2.64
N PHE A 117 20.25 1.51 -3.47
CA PHE A 117 19.90 0.14 -3.06
C PHE A 117 20.92 -0.84 -3.62
N ASP A 118 21.55 -1.63 -2.75
CA ASP A 118 22.43 -2.75 -3.11
C ASP A 118 21.64 -3.84 -3.85
N HIS A 119 20.41 -4.07 -3.41
CA HIS A 119 19.48 -5.04 -4.00
C HIS A 119 18.13 -4.40 -4.34
N TRP A 120 17.61 -4.65 -5.54
CA TRP A 120 16.22 -4.28 -5.84
C TRP A 120 15.52 -5.27 -6.76
N GLU A 121 14.30 -5.60 -6.39
CA GLU A 121 13.36 -6.35 -7.22
C GLU A 121 12.03 -5.60 -7.24
N VAL A 122 11.71 -4.96 -8.35
CA VAL A 122 10.58 -4.01 -8.40
C VAL A 122 9.54 -4.34 -9.45
N LEU A 123 8.27 -4.13 -9.10
CA LEU A 123 7.14 -4.35 -9.99
C LEU A 123 7.16 -3.37 -11.18
N PRO A 124 6.93 -3.82 -12.43
CA PRO A 124 6.76 -2.94 -13.56
C PRO A 124 5.42 -2.19 -13.45
N GLY A 125 5.45 -0.87 -13.57
CA GLY A 125 4.25 -0.04 -13.49
C GLY A 125 3.55 -0.15 -12.14
N GLN A 126 2.31 -0.62 -12.13
CA GLN A 126 1.51 -0.87 -10.92
C GLN A 126 1.64 -2.31 -10.38
N GLY A 127 2.41 -3.17 -11.07
CA GLY A 127 2.43 -4.61 -10.81
C GLY A 127 1.10 -5.33 -11.11
N SER A 128 1.12 -6.64 -10.95
CA SER A 128 -0.05 -7.52 -11.07
C SER A 128 -0.19 -8.35 -9.81
N TYR A 129 -1.42 -8.64 -9.39
CA TYR A 129 -1.70 -9.50 -8.23
C TYR A 129 -1.31 -10.95 -8.50
N TYR A 130 -1.57 -11.47 -9.70
CA TYR A 130 -1.31 -12.87 -10.00
C TYR A 130 -0.11 -13.06 -10.90
N ASN A 131 0.73 -14.01 -10.49
CA ASN A 131 1.95 -14.44 -11.16
C ASN A 131 2.80 -13.24 -11.60
N PRO A 132 3.17 -12.34 -10.67
CA PRO A 132 3.78 -11.04 -10.98
C PRO A 132 5.11 -11.19 -11.71
N VAL A 133 5.43 -10.18 -12.53
CA VAL A 133 6.78 -9.97 -13.05
C VAL A 133 7.46 -8.93 -12.19
N PHE A 134 8.72 -9.15 -11.85
CA PHE A 134 9.60 -8.18 -11.22
C PHE A 134 10.73 -7.81 -12.19
N ARG A 135 11.20 -6.57 -12.07
CA ARG A 135 12.42 -6.08 -12.70
C ARG A 135 13.53 -6.16 -11.65
N THR A 136 14.70 -6.62 -12.04
CA THR A 136 15.89 -6.73 -11.19
C THR A 136 17.08 -6.05 -11.90
N GLN A 137 18.24 -6.02 -11.26
CA GLN A 137 19.48 -5.58 -11.91
C GLN A 137 19.79 -6.41 -13.17
N ASP A 138 19.45 -7.70 -13.15
CA ASP A 138 19.81 -8.68 -14.20
C ASP A 138 18.71 -8.88 -15.25
N GLY A 139 17.55 -8.25 -15.09
CA GLY A 139 16.48 -8.30 -16.10
C GLY A 139 15.08 -8.39 -15.50
N ARG A 140 14.31 -9.38 -15.97
CA ARG A 140 12.92 -9.59 -15.55
C ARG A 140 12.67 -11.03 -15.15
N THR A 141 12.10 -11.22 -13.98
CA THR A 141 11.73 -12.54 -13.45
C THR A 141 10.22 -12.60 -13.24
N LYS A 142 9.59 -13.69 -13.68
CA LYS A 142 8.17 -13.97 -13.40
C LYS A 142 8.11 -14.99 -12.27
N TYR A 143 7.38 -14.66 -11.21
CA TYR A 143 7.11 -15.57 -10.12
C TYR A 143 5.68 -16.09 -10.24
N GLU A 144 5.48 -17.39 -10.05
CA GLU A 144 4.14 -17.95 -9.86
C GLU A 144 3.70 -17.71 -8.42
N GLY A 145 2.45 -17.26 -8.22
CA GLY A 145 1.91 -16.99 -6.90
C GLY A 145 1.15 -15.66 -6.83
N TYR A 146 0.85 -15.25 -5.60
CA TYR A 146 0.15 -14.00 -5.30
C TYR A 146 1.15 -12.92 -4.90
N CYS A 147 1.00 -11.71 -5.46
CA CYS A 147 2.01 -10.65 -5.39
C CYS A 147 2.39 -10.25 -3.96
N THR A 148 1.43 -10.16 -3.04
CA THR A 148 1.73 -9.81 -1.65
C THR A 148 2.63 -10.86 -1.00
N THR A 149 2.33 -12.14 -1.20
CA THR A 149 3.13 -13.27 -0.70
C THR A 149 4.51 -13.29 -1.37
N VAL A 150 4.57 -13.20 -2.71
CA VAL A 150 5.85 -13.18 -3.45
C VAL A 150 6.74 -12.02 -3.00
N THR A 151 6.21 -10.80 -2.86
CA THR A 151 6.97 -9.64 -2.36
C THR A 151 7.56 -9.92 -0.98
N THR A 152 6.78 -10.58 -0.10
CA THR A 152 7.21 -10.91 1.26
C THR A 152 8.26 -12.02 1.26
N ASP A 153 8.08 -13.04 0.42
CA ASP A 153 9.04 -14.14 0.27
C ASP A 153 10.40 -13.61 -0.17
N LEU A 154 10.43 -12.76 -1.22
CA LEU A 154 11.66 -12.11 -1.68
C LEU A 154 12.31 -11.26 -0.58
N ALA A 155 11.51 -10.53 0.21
CA ALA A 155 12.02 -9.72 1.30
C ALA A 155 12.64 -10.56 2.42
N LEU A 156 11.97 -11.66 2.81
CA LEU A 156 12.47 -12.61 3.80
C LEU A 156 13.70 -13.36 3.30
N ASP A 157 13.74 -13.73 2.02
CA ASP A 157 14.89 -14.42 1.43
C ASP A 157 16.12 -13.50 1.36
N TRP A 158 15.93 -12.23 1.03
CA TRP A 158 17.01 -11.24 1.13
C TRP A 158 17.51 -11.08 2.58
N LEU A 159 16.60 -10.97 3.56
CA LEU A 159 16.99 -10.87 4.97
C LEU A 159 17.84 -12.06 5.43
N LYS A 160 17.52 -13.29 5.01
CA LYS A 160 18.29 -14.50 5.33
C LYS A 160 19.70 -14.52 4.73
N GLN A 161 19.91 -13.81 3.61
CA GLN A 161 21.17 -13.82 2.86
C GLN A 161 22.05 -12.60 3.14
N ARG A 162 21.56 -11.62 3.91
CA ARG A 162 22.29 -10.39 4.24
C ARG A 162 23.57 -10.68 5.03
N ASP A 163 24.54 -9.78 4.93
CA ASP A 163 25.71 -9.75 5.80
C ASP A 163 25.29 -9.31 7.22
N GLU A 164 25.23 -10.23 8.18
CA GLU A 164 24.70 -9.95 9.52
C GLU A 164 25.61 -9.01 10.34
N SER A 165 26.82 -8.72 9.88
CA SER A 165 27.73 -7.76 10.52
C SER A 165 27.40 -6.29 10.23
N LYS A 166 26.47 -6.02 9.30
CA LYS A 166 26.10 -4.68 8.87
C LYS A 166 24.64 -4.36 9.19
N PRO A 167 24.32 -3.10 9.54
CA PRO A 167 22.94 -2.67 9.64
C PRO A 167 22.26 -2.73 8.26
N PHE A 168 20.93 -2.83 8.24
CA PHE A 168 20.18 -2.92 6.99
C PHE A 168 18.99 -1.98 6.90
N LEU A 169 18.66 -1.57 5.67
CA LEU A 169 17.39 -0.98 5.28
C LEU A 169 16.67 -1.97 4.35
N LEU A 170 15.49 -2.40 4.75
CA LEU A 170 14.56 -3.15 3.92
C LEU A 170 13.32 -2.29 3.64
N MET A 171 13.12 -1.90 2.39
CA MET A 171 11.85 -1.34 1.92
C MET A 171 11.03 -2.44 1.24
N CYS A 172 10.08 -3.01 1.97
CA CYS A 172 9.13 -4.02 1.47
C CYS A 172 7.82 -3.33 1.10
N GLN A 173 7.59 -3.11 -0.20
CA GLN A 173 6.50 -2.28 -0.69
C GLN A 173 5.45 -3.10 -1.46
N HIS A 174 4.28 -3.31 -0.90
CA HIS A 174 3.23 -4.12 -1.51
C HIS A 174 2.43 -3.34 -2.57
N LYS A 175 1.93 -4.09 -3.57
CA LYS A 175 0.88 -3.62 -4.50
C LYS A 175 -0.48 -3.49 -3.82
N ALA A 176 -0.76 -4.35 -2.85
CA ALA A 176 -2.06 -4.40 -2.22
C ALA A 176 -2.26 -3.20 -1.26
N PRO A 177 -3.50 -2.71 -1.08
CA PRO A 177 -4.74 -3.11 -1.76
C PRO A 177 -5.11 -2.26 -2.99
N HIS A 178 -4.18 -1.85 -3.86
CA HIS A 178 -4.50 -1.04 -5.04
C HIS A 178 -5.47 -1.73 -6.01
N ARG A 179 -6.24 -0.93 -6.76
CA ARG A 179 -7.11 -1.38 -7.85
C ARG A 179 -6.36 -2.33 -8.79
N THR A 180 -6.89 -3.49 -9.16
CA THR A 180 -8.30 -3.89 -9.20
C THR A 180 -8.88 -4.57 -7.98
N TRP A 181 -8.15 -4.75 -6.87
CA TRP A 181 -8.64 -5.57 -5.75
C TRP A 181 -8.94 -7.01 -6.21
N ALA A 182 -7.94 -7.68 -6.77
CA ALA A 182 -8.02 -9.10 -7.08
C ALA A 182 -7.49 -9.87 -5.86
N PRO A 183 -8.35 -10.47 -5.01
CA PRO A 183 -7.90 -10.97 -3.71
C PRO A 183 -7.13 -12.26 -3.83
N ASP A 184 -6.33 -12.59 -2.82
CA ASP A 184 -5.66 -13.89 -2.71
C ASP A 184 -6.69 -15.04 -2.75
N LEU A 185 -6.34 -16.17 -3.37
CA LEU A 185 -7.25 -17.29 -3.59
C LEU A 185 -7.83 -17.84 -2.29
N LYS A 186 -7.02 -17.88 -1.23
CA LYS A 186 -7.45 -18.36 0.09
C LYS A 186 -8.52 -17.47 0.75
N HIS A 187 -8.63 -16.21 0.33
CA HIS A 187 -9.56 -15.24 0.91
C HIS A 187 -10.83 -15.01 0.10
N LEU A 188 -10.99 -15.68 -1.07
CA LEU A 188 -12.13 -15.44 -1.98
C LEU A 188 -13.52 -15.67 -1.38
N HIS A 189 -13.60 -16.48 -0.32
CA HIS A 189 -14.86 -16.78 0.37
C HIS A 189 -15.09 -15.93 1.62
N LYS A 190 -14.07 -15.23 2.13
CA LYS A 190 -14.23 -14.37 3.32
C LYS A 190 -15.21 -13.24 3.03
N TYR A 191 -16.04 -12.86 3.98
CA TYR A 191 -17.09 -11.83 3.83
C TYR A 191 -18.17 -12.10 2.76
N ALA A 192 -18.25 -13.31 2.20
CA ALA A 192 -19.22 -13.58 1.12
C ALA A 192 -20.68 -13.37 1.59
N ASP A 193 -20.96 -13.77 2.83
CA ASP A 193 -22.31 -13.90 3.37
C ASP A 193 -22.64 -12.84 4.44
N VAL A 194 -21.82 -11.80 4.56
CA VAL A 194 -22.06 -10.66 5.46
C VAL A 194 -22.03 -9.37 4.67
N ASP A 195 -22.83 -8.38 5.04
CA ASP A 195 -22.76 -7.06 4.43
C ASP A 195 -21.84 -6.15 5.24
N ILE A 196 -20.98 -5.42 4.53
CA ILE A 196 -20.09 -4.44 5.13
C ILE A 196 -20.88 -3.14 5.33
N PRO A 197 -20.84 -2.49 6.51
CA PRO A 197 -21.54 -1.24 6.76
C PRO A 197 -21.26 -0.16 5.70
N GLU A 198 -22.31 0.41 5.13
CA GLU A 198 -22.20 1.52 4.18
C GLU A 198 -21.80 2.82 4.90
N PRO A 199 -20.89 3.63 4.34
CA PRO A 199 -20.68 4.98 4.88
C PRO A 199 -21.93 5.82 4.67
N GLU A 200 -22.26 6.69 5.64
CA GLU A 200 -23.43 7.58 5.57
C GLU A 200 -23.45 8.44 4.30
N THR A 201 -22.26 8.75 3.76
CA THR A 201 -22.05 9.56 2.57
C THR A 201 -21.97 8.76 1.27
N LEU A 202 -22.37 7.48 1.24
CA LEU A 202 -22.37 6.67 0.00
C LEU A 202 -23.22 7.30 -1.11
N PHE A 203 -24.31 7.98 -0.75
CA PHE A 203 -25.24 8.65 -1.67
C PHE A 203 -25.15 10.17 -1.56
N ASP A 204 -23.95 10.69 -1.40
CA ASP A 204 -23.72 12.11 -1.24
C ASP A 204 -24.19 12.93 -2.46
N ALA A 205 -24.96 13.98 -2.19
CA ALA A 205 -25.50 14.88 -3.21
C ALA A 205 -24.64 16.15 -3.41
N TYR A 206 -23.54 16.30 -2.67
CA TYR A 206 -22.61 17.43 -2.76
C TYR A 206 -23.22 18.84 -2.57
N LYS A 207 -24.44 18.95 -2.01
CA LYS A 207 -25.23 20.21 -1.96
C LYS A 207 -24.49 21.44 -1.43
N ASN A 208 -23.60 21.25 -0.45
CA ASN A 208 -22.84 22.32 0.19
C ASN A 208 -21.33 22.27 -0.16
N ARG A 209 -20.97 21.69 -1.30
CA ARG A 209 -19.57 21.52 -1.75
C ARG A 209 -19.33 22.20 -3.08
N SER A 210 -18.06 22.34 -3.46
CA SER A 210 -17.67 22.84 -4.78
C SER A 210 -18.37 22.04 -5.89
N PRO A 211 -18.93 22.71 -6.92
CA PRO A 211 -19.51 22.06 -8.09
C PRO A 211 -18.51 21.15 -8.83
N SER A 212 -17.20 21.39 -8.69
CA SER A 212 -16.16 20.55 -9.30
C SER A 212 -16.19 19.10 -8.82
N LEU A 213 -16.69 18.82 -7.62
CA LEU A 213 -16.79 17.46 -7.10
C LEU A 213 -17.78 16.60 -7.90
N ALA A 214 -18.85 17.19 -8.43
CA ALA A 214 -19.81 16.48 -9.26
C ALA A 214 -19.21 16.01 -10.59
N GLY A 215 -18.13 16.64 -11.06
CA GLY A 215 -17.37 16.27 -12.26
C GLY A 215 -16.30 15.20 -12.02
N ASN A 216 -16.25 14.56 -10.85
CA ASN A 216 -15.26 13.53 -10.54
C ASN A 216 -15.34 12.32 -11.50
N ALA A 217 -14.21 11.64 -11.66
CA ALA A 217 -14.10 10.42 -12.47
C ALA A 217 -13.86 9.15 -11.64
N MET A 218 -14.42 9.09 -10.43
CA MET A 218 -14.04 8.11 -9.41
C MET A 218 -15.21 7.64 -8.52
N SER A 219 -16.44 7.83 -8.99
CA SER A 219 -17.63 7.36 -8.26
C SER A 219 -17.97 5.89 -8.52
N ILE A 220 -18.44 5.20 -7.49
CA ILE A 220 -18.84 3.78 -7.54
C ILE A 220 -19.97 3.55 -8.54
N ASP A 221 -20.92 4.48 -8.63
CA ASP A 221 -22.09 4.37 -9.51
C ASP A 221 -21.72 4.34 -11.01
N LYS A 222 -20.79 5.19 -11.44
CA LYS A 222 -20.51 5.50 -12.86
C LYS A 222 -19.14 5.04 -13.35
N HIS A 223 -18.16 4.84 -12.46
CA HIS A 223 -16.75 4.73 -12.85
C HIS A 223 -16.13 3.34 -12.66
N PHE A 224 -16.91 2.38 -12.16
CA PHE A 224 -16.55 0.97 -12.16
C PHE A 224 -16.77 0.28 -13.51
N TYR A 225 -15.91 -0.70 -13.80
CA TYR A 225 -15.98 -1.58 -14.95
C TYR A 225 -16.30 -2.99 -14.48
N TYR A 226 -17.21 -3.68 -15.18
CA TYR A 226 -17.74 -4.97 -14.72
C TYR A 226 -16.69 -6.07 -14.64
N HIS A 227 -15.84 -6.21 -15.66
CA HIS A 227 -14.76 -7.20 -15.62
C HIS A 227 -13.67 -6.77 -14.63
N TYR A 228 -13.14 -5.55 -14.81
CA TYR A 228 -11.93 -5.09 -14.11
C TYR A 228 -12.16 -4.89 -12.60
N ASP A 229 -13.23 -4.21 -12.17
CA ASP A 229 -13.47 -3.92 -10.75
C ASP A 229 -14.35 -4.96 -10.08
N LEU A 230 -15.47 -5.28 -10.72
CA LEU A 230 -16.55 -6.06 -10.11
C LEU A 230 -16.37 -7.57 -10.27
N LYS A 231 -15.39 -7.98 -11.08
CA LYS A 231 -15.06 -9.38 -11.40
C LYS A 231 -16.21 -10.15 -12.03
N VAL A 232 -17.10 -9.43 -12.73
CA VAL A 232 -18.15 -10.00 -13.57
C VAL A 232 -17.60 -10.16 -14.97
N HIS A 233 -17.14 -11.37 -15.27
CA HIS A 233 -16.52 -11.69 -16.57
C HIS A 233 -17.54 -12.12 -17.63
N GLN A 234 -18.77 -12.40 -17.21
CA GLN A 234 -19.89 -12.72 -18.09
C GLN A 234 -20.42 -11.44 -18.78
N PRO A 235 -21.11 -11.55 -19.92
CA PRO A 235 -21.78 -10.42 -20.54
C PRO A 235 -22.78 -9.75 -19.58
N VAL A 236 -22.70 -8.42 -19.47
CA VAL A 236 -23.63 -7.61 -18.69
C VAL A 236 -24.49 -6.80 -19.68
N PRO A 237 -25.75 -7.20 -19.95
CA PRO A 237 -26.55 -6.62 -21.04
C PRO A 237 -26.76 -5.12 -20.91
N PHE A 238 -27.00 -4.65 -19.68
CA PHE A 238 -27.27 -3.25 -19.35
C PHE A 238 -26.01 -2.40 -19.14
N ALA A 239 -24.81 -2.98 -19.20
CA ALA A 239 -23.59 -2.19 -19.03
C ALA A 239 -23.35 -1.27 -20.23
N SER A 240 -22.95 -0.02 -19.94
CA SER A 240 -22.57 0.95 -20.97
C SER A 240 -21.30 0.51 -21.71
N ALA A 241 -21.06 1.12 -22.88
CA ALA A 241 -19.82 0.90 -23.65
C ALA A 241 -18.57 1.19 -22.81
N ARG A 242 -18.65 2.22 -21.95
CA ARG A 242 -17.59 2.56 -20.98
C ARG A 242 -17.35 1.41 -20.02
N GLU A 243 -18.37 0.95 -19.30
CA GLU A 243 -18.23 -0.06 -18.23
C GLU A 243 -17.75 -1.44 -18.74
N LYS A 244 -17.88 -1.70 -20.05
CA LYS A 244 -17.40 -2.92 -20.73
C LYS A 244 -15.92 -2.84 -21.16
N ARG A 245 -15.32 -1.64 -21.18
CA ARG A 245 -14.04 -1.37 -21.85
C ARG A 245 -12.84 -2.05 -21.21
N LEU A 246 -12.70 -1.98 -19.88
CA LEU A 246 -11.55 -2.57 -19.20
C LEU A 246 -11.81 -4.03 -18.86
N LYS A 247 -10.86 -4.88 -19.25
CA LYS A 247 -10.85 -6.32 -18.96
C LYS A 247 -10.01 -6.61 -17.73
N ASP A 248 -10.32 -7.72 -17.07
CA ASP A 248 -9.58 -8.17 -15.90
C ASP A 248 -8.23 -8.77 -16.32
N GLY A 249 -7.20 -7.93 -16.26
CA GLY A 249 -5.83 -8.35 -16.56
C GLY A 249 -5.29 -9.37 -15.57
N GLU A 250 -5.85 -9.46 -14.35
CA GLU A 250 -5.37 -10.40 -13.33
C GLU A 250 -5.82 -11.82 -13.67
N TYR A 251 -7.08 -12.00 -14.05
CA TYR A 251 -7.60 -13.30 -14.48
C TYR A 251 -6.83 -13.87 -15.68
N ALA A 252 -6.39 -13.02 -16.62
CA ALA A 252 -5.59 -13.45 -17.77
C ALA A 252 -4.23 -14.04 -17.38
N ARG A 253 -3.67 -13.64 -16.23
CA ARG A 253 -2.35 -14.07 -15.75
C ARG A 253 -2.40 -15.36 -14.95
N MET A 254 -3.56 -15.72 -14.41
CA MET A 254 -3.75 -16.89 -13.58
C MET A 254 -3.46 -18.19 -14.33
N THR A 255 -2.87 -19.16 -13.64
CA THR A 255 -2.75 -20.54 -14.11
C THR A 255 -4.13 -21.20 -14.22
N PRO A 256 -4.28 -22.32 -14.94
CA PRO A 256 -5.56 -23.04 -15.01
C PRO A 256 -6.14 -23.41 -13.64
N ALA A 257 -5.28 -23.83 -12.69
CA ALA A 257 -5.71 -24.15 -11.33
C ALA A 257 -6.21 -22.90 -10.57
N GLN A 258 -5.49 -21.77 -10.70
CA GLN A 258 -5.90 -20.51 -10.09
C GLN A 258 -7.24 -20.01 -10.67
N LYS A 259 -7.44 -20.12 -11.99
CA LYS A 259 -8.73 -19.78 -12.64
C LYS A 259 -9.88 -20.65 -12.14
N LYS A 260 -9.64 -21.97 -12.01
CA LYS A 260 -10.66 -22.89 -11.47
C LYS A 260 -11.13 -22.48 -10.07
N ALA A 261 -10.19 -22.14 -9.17
CA ALA A 261 -10.51 -21.66 -7.83
C ALA A 261 -11.26 -20.31 -7.86
N TRP A 262 -10.79 -19.38 -8.71
CA TRP A 262 -11.43 -18.10 -8.92
C TRP A 262 -12.88 -18.22 -9.40
N ASP A 263 -13.11 -19.03 -10.44
CA ASP A 263 -14.43 -19.23 -11.03
C ASP A 263 -15.37 -19.92 -10.06
N ALA A 264 -14.89 -20.89 -9.29
CA ALA A 264 -15.68 -21.54 -8.24
C ALA A 264 -16.21 -20.52 -7.19
N ALA A 265 -15.45 -19.47 -6.89
CA ALA A 265 -15.86 -18.45 -5.93
C ALA A 265 -16.74 -17.35 -6.55
N PHE A 266 -16.44 -16.88 -7.77
CA PHE A 266 -17.09 -15.72 -8.38
C PHE A 266 -18.26 -16.07 -9.30
N LEU A 267 -18.19 -17.16 -10.07
CA LEU A 267 -19.21 -17.49 -11.07
C LEU A 267 -20.61 -17.65 -10.47
N PRO A 268 -20.83 -18.36 -9.34
CA PRO A 268 -22.16 -18.47 -8.76
C PRO A 268 -22.74 -17.11 -8.35
N ARG A 269 -21.92 -16.26 -7.73
CA ARG A 269 -22.31 -14.91 -7.29
C ARG A 269 -22.61 -13.99 -8.47
N ASN A 270 -21.86 -14.11 -9.55
CA ASN A 270 -22.06 -13.33 -10.77
C ASN A 270 -23.34 -13.78 -11.48
N ASN A 271 -23.59 -15.09 -11.58
CA ASN A 271 -24.82 -15.62 -12.17
C ASN A 271 -26.05 -15.18 -11.37
N ALA A 272 -25.97 -15.17 -10.03
CA ALA A 272 -27.04 -14.66 -9.17
C ALA A 272 -27.32 -13.16 -9.44
N PHE A 273 -26.26 -12.34 -9.54
CA PHE A 273 -26.38 -10.93 -9.91
C PHE A 273 -27.02 -10.72 -11.28
N LEU A 274 -26.61 -11.50 -12.29
CA LEU A 274 -27.13 -11.37 -13.66
C LEU A 274 -28.57 -11.83 -13.80
N LYS A 275 -28.98 -12.84 -13.02
CA LYS A 275 -30.36 -13.32 -12.99
C LYS A 275 -31.30 -12.28 -12.39
N ASN A 276 -30.88 -11.62 -11.31
CA ASN A 276 -31.69 -10.66 -10.54
C ASN A 276 -30.95 -9.34 -10.38
N SER A 277 -30.69 -8.63 -11.49
CA SER A 277 -29.86 -7.43 -11.45
C SER A 277 -30.60 -6.26 -10.79
N PRO A 278 -30.06 -5.71 -9.68
CA PRO A 278 -30.64 -4.52 -9.06
C PRO A 278 -30.46 -3.28 -9.96
N THR A 279 -31.23 -2.24 -9.67
CA THR A 279 -31.17 -0.95 -10.38
C THR A 279 -31.07 0.21 -9.40
N GLY A 280 -30.83 1.43 -9.90
CA GLY A 280 -30.78 2.64 -9.07
C GLY A 280 -29.81 2.52 -7.89
N LYS A 281 -30.26 2.91 -6.70
CA LYS A 281 -29.43 2.86 -5.48
C LYS A 281 -29.01 1.42 -5.11
N ASP A 282 -29.83 0.42 -5.37
CA ASP A 282 -29.52 -0.96 -5.01
C ASP A 282 -28.41 -1.54 -5.88
N LEU A 283 -28.29 -1.08 -7.14
CA LEU A 283 -27.12 -1.39 -7.97
C LEU A 283 -25.84 -0.78 -7.41
N VAL A 284 -25.92 0.46 -6.91
CA VAL A 284 -24.77 1.13 -6.27
C VAL A 284 -24.35 0.37 -5.01
N ARG A 285 -25.30 -0.04 -4.16
CA ARG A 285 -25.01 -0.87 -2.97
C ARG A 285 -24.37 -2.19 -3.35
N TRP A 286 -24.88 -2.87 -4.38
CA TRP A 286 -24.28 -4.11 -4.86
C TRP A 286 -22.84 -3.89 -5.36
N LYS A 287 -22.61 -2.81 -6.13
CA LYS A 287 -21.26 -2.42 -6.60
C LYS A 287 -20.33 -2.11 -5.41
N TYR A 288 -20.83 -1.38 -4.41
CA TYR A 288 -20.13 -1.08 -3.17
C TYR A 288 -19.74 -2.36 -2.43
N GLN A 289 -20.69 -3.24 -2.13
CA GLN A 289 -20.43 -4.51 -1.44
C GLN A 289 -19.39 -5.36 -2.19
N ARG A 290 -19.46 -5.40 -3.53
CA ARG A 290 -18.48 -6.12 -4.35
C ARG A 290 -17.08 -5.52 -4.23
N TYR A 291 -16.99 -4.19 -4.28
CA TYR A 291 -15.74 -3.46 -4.16
C TYR A 291 -15.12 -3.64 -2.76
N ILE A 292 -15.86 -3.28 -1.72
CA ILE A 292 -15.33 -3.24 -0.35
C ILE A 292 -14.91 -4.63 0.13
N LYS A 293 -15.70 -5.68 -0.15
CA LYS A 293 -15.33 -7.06 0.20
C LYS A 293 -14.02 -7.49 -0.47
N ASN A 294 -13.83 -7.14 -1.75
CA ASN A 294 -12.59 -7.47 -2.45
C ASN A 294 -11.39 -6.64 -1.96
N TYR A 295 -11.61 -5.36 -1.64
CA TYR A 295 -10.61 -4.49 -1.03
C TYR A 295 -10.10 -5.06 0.29
N LEU A 296 -11.01 -5.43 1.19
CA LEU A 296 -10.70 -6.02 2.50
C LEU A 296 -9.98 -7.38 2.38
N ARG A 297 -10.40 -8.25 1.46
CA ARG A 297 -9.71 -9.53 1.20
C ARG A 297 -8.27 -9.36 0.70
N CYS A 298 -7.96 -8.26 0.00
CA CYS A 298 -6.58 -7.94 -0.36
C CYS A 298 -5.76 -7.53 0.87
N ILE A 299 -6.38 -6.82 1.83
CA ILE A 299 -5.76 -6.42 3.09
C ILE A 299 -5.51 -7.62 3.99
N ASP A 300 -6.38 -8.63 4.00
CA ASP A 300 -6.16 -9.85 4.78
C ASP A 300 -4.81 -10.51 4.41
N SER A 301 -4.48 -10.56 3.12
CA SER A 301 -3.18 -11.05 2.65
C SER A 301 -2.02 -10.13 3.06
N VAL A 302 -2.24 -8.82 3.13
CA VAL A 302 -1.23 -7.86 3.62
C VAL A 302 -0.95 -8.10 5.10
N ASP A 303 -1.99 -8.15 5.94
CA ASP A 303 -1.84 -8.31 7.38
C ASP A 303 -1.12 -9.61 7.73
N GLU A 304 -1.49 -10.73 7.12
CA GLU A 304 -0.80 -12.01 7.31
C GLU A 304 0.68 -11.93 6.94
N ASN A 305 1.01 -11.26 5.83
CA ASN A 305 2.40 -11.15 5.37
C ASN A 305 3.22 -10.17 6.20
N ILE A 306 2.61 -9.12 6.75
CA ILE A 306 3.23 -8.30 7.79
C ILE A 306 3.55 -9.16 9.01
N GLY A 307 2.61 -10.00 9.45
CA GLY A 307 2.82 -10.98 10.51
C GLY A 307 4.03 -11.86 10.26
N ARG A 308 4.20 -12.38 9.03
CA ARG A 308 5.37 -13.19 8.65
C ARG A 308 6.70 -12.42 8.79
N VAL A 309 6.73 -11.13 8.44
CA VAL A 309 7.94 -10.31 8.63
C VAL A 309 8.20 -10.09 10.12
N LEU A 310 7.18 -9.74 10.91
CA LEU A 310 7.33 -9.54 12.35
C LEU A 310 7.81 -10.82 13.05
N ASP A 311 7.19 -11.95 12.74
CA ASP A 311 7.57 -13.26 13.27
C ASP A 311 9.00 -13.65 12.89
N TYR A 312 9.46 -13.29 11.69
CA TYR A 312 10.84 -13.52 11.31
C TYR A 312 11.79 -12.68 12.17
N LEU A 313 11.50 -11.39 12.38
CA LEU A 313 12.33 -10.54 13.24
C LEU A 313 12.38 -11.08 14.68
N ASP A 314 11.24 -11.56 15.20
CA ASP A 314 11.15 -12.14 16.55
C ASP A 314 11.97 -13.43 16.70
N LYS A 315 11.99 -14.27 15.67
CA LYS A 315 12.66 -15.59 15.71
C LYS A 315 14.17 -15.52 15.44
N ASN A 316 14.69 -14.37 15.01
CA ASN A 316 16.09 -14.20 14.59
C ASN A 316 16.81 -13.11 15.38
N ASP A 317 16.35 -12.79 16.60
CA ASP A 317 17.00 -11.84 17.51
C ASP A 317 17.21 -10.43 16.91
N LEU A 318 16.30 -10.00 16.02
CA LEU A 318 16.39 -8.70 15.35
C LEU A 318 15.52 -7.62 16.00
N VAL A 319 14.64 -7.98 16.94
CA VAL A 319 13.59 -7.08 17.46
C VAL A 319 14.17 -5.84 18.12
N ASP A 320 15.14 -6.01 19.02
CA ASP A 320 15.63 -4.91 19.88
C ASP A 320 16.40 -3.85 19.08
N ASN A 321 17.04 -4.22 17.98
CA ASN A 321 17.82 -3.33 17.13
C ASN A 321 17.16 -3.06 15.76
N THR A 322 15.84 -3.20 15.63
CA THR A 322 15.13 -2.91 14.37
C THR A 322 13.97 -1.96 14.57
N ILE A 323 14.01 -0.84 13.84
CA ILE A 323 12.87 0.04 13.64
C ILE A 323 11.96 -0.61 12.61
N VAL A 324 10.74 -0.96 13.00
CA VAL A 324 9.72 -1.49 12.08
C VAL A 324 8.64 -0.46 11.90
N ILE A 325 8.37 -0.07 10.65
CA ILE A 325 7.33 0.88 10.31
C ILE A 325 6.35 0.24 9.35
N TYR A 326 5.07 0.56 9.55
CA TYR A 326 4.01 0.30 8.60
C TYR A 326 3.35 1.60 8.16
N SER A 327 3.21 1.80 6.85
CA SER A 327 2.47 2.93 6.27
C SER A 327 1.85 2.56 4.92
N SER A 328 0.94 3.41 4.42
CA SER A 328 0.47 3.41 3.01
C SER A 328 1.02 4.64 2.30
N ASP A 329 1.04 4.69 0.96
CA ASP A 329 1.45 5.89 0.22
C ASP A 329 0.48 7.07 0.37
N GLN A 330 -0.78 6.79 0.61
CA GLN A 330 -1.83 7.76 0.91
C GLN A 330 -3.00 7.05 1.61
N GLY A 331 -4.11 7.75 1.82
CA GLY A 331 -5.37 7.13 2.20
C GLY A 331 -6.18 6.67 0.99
N PHE A 332 -7.42 6.24 1.20
CA PHE A 332 -8.34 5.84 0.14
C PHE A 332 -9.80 6.06 0.56
N TYR A 333 -10.66 6.42 -0.40
CA TYR A 333 -12.11 6.39 -0.19
C TYR A 333 -12.61 4.95 -0.24
N LEU A 334 -13.31 4.52 0.80
CA LEU A 334 -13.99 3.24 0.94
C LEU A 334 -15.51 3.39 0.76
N GLY A 335 -15.92 4.26 -0.17
CA GLY A 335 -17.33 4.57 -0.46
C GLY A 335 -17.80 5.91 0.10
N GLU A 336 -17.03 6.57 0.97
CA GLU A 336 -17.33 7.93 1.41
C GLU A 336 -17.47 8.83 0.17
N HIS A 337 -18.46 9.73 0.21
CA HIS A 337 -18.83 10.60 -0.92
C HIS A 337 -19.25 9.85 -2.20
N GLY A 338 -19.53 8.54 -2.10
CA GLY A 338 -19.82 7.67 -3.23
C GLY A 338 -18.59 7.30 -4.05
N TRP A 339 -17.38 7.46 -3.49
CA TRP A 339 -16.12 7.40 -4.21
C TRP A 339 -15.27 6.18 -3.88
N TYR A 340 -14.38 5.88 -4.81
CA TYR A 340 -13.14 5.14 -4.60
C TYR A 340 -11.98 6.01 -5.07
N ASP A 341 -10.73 5.53 -4.97
CA ASP A 341 -9.51 6.27 -5.35
C ASP A 341 -9.05 7.26 -4.26
N LYS A 342 -8.28 8.27 -4.67
CA LYS A 342 -7.57 9.23 -3.80
C LYS A 342 -7.58 10.60 -4.48
N ARG A 343 -6.51 11.42 -4.35
CA ARG A 343 -6.27 12.75 -4.96
C ARG A 343 -6.72 13.94 -4.14
N TRP A 344 -8.00 14.00 -3.79
CA TRP A 344 -8.55 15.18 -3.14
C TRP A 344 -7.99 15.34 -1.74
N MET A 345 -7.91 16.58 -1.26
CA MET A 345 -7.47 16.91 0.09
C MET A 345 -8.60 16.70 1.13
N PHE A 346 -9.39 15.64 0.99
CA PHE A 346 -10.25 15.14 2.06
C PHE A 346 -9.46 14.16 2.93
N GLU A 347 -9.90 14.02 4.18
CA GLU A 347 -9.19 13.26 5.20
C GLU A 347 -8.95 11.81 4.77
N GLU A 348 -9.94 11.15 4.18
CA GLU A 348 -9.88 9.74 3.75
C GLU A 348 -8.78 9.49 2.72
N SER A 349 -8.44 10.50 1.91
CA SER A 349 -7.43 10.41 0.85
C SER A 349 -6.07 10.92 1.31
N LEU A 350 -6.04 11.96 2.16
CA LEU A 350 -4.81 12.62 2.57
C LEU A 350 -4.15 11.90 3.75
N LYS A 351 -4.96 11.38 4.68
CA LYS A 351 -4.50 10.75 5.91
C LYS A 351 -3.94 9.36 5.64
N MET A 352 -2.74 9.11 6.14
CA MET A 352 -2.00 7.86 6.01
C MET A 352 -2.01 7.10 7.33
N PRO A 353 -2.09 5.76 7.31
CA PRO A 353 -1.68 5.00 8.47
C PRO A 353 -0.17 5.16 8.65
N PHE A 354 0.28 5.40 9.88
CA PHE A 354 1.68 5.33 10.28
C PHE A 354 1.79 4.66 11.65
N LEU A 355 2.36 3.46 11.69
CA LEU A 355 2.66 2.72 12.91
C LEU A 355 4.16 2.46 12.98
N ILE A 356 4.72 2.50 14.18
CA ILE A 356 6.15 2.31 14.41
C ILE A 356 6.38 1.45 15.65
N ARG A 357 7.27 0.46 15.54
CA ARG A 357 7.79 -0.34 16.64
C ARG A 357 9.31 -0.15 16.72
N TRP A 358 9.78 0.39 17.83
CA TRP A 358 11.20 0.50 18.15
C TRP A 358 11.40 0.35 19.67
N PRO A 359 11.67 -0.88 20.16
CA PRO A 359 11.85 -1.15 21.58
C PRO A 359 12.91 -0.23 22.21
N GLY A 360 12.66 0.25 23.43
CA GLY A 360 13.54 1.20 24.13
C GLY A 360 13.42 2.67 23.70
N HIS A 361 12.85 2.94 22.52
CA HIS A 361 12.69 4.31 21.98
C HIS A 361 11.23 4.74 21.87
N VAL A 362 10.34 3.83 21.47
CA VAL A 362 8.90 4.05 21.40
C VAL A 362 8.22 3.29 22.53
N LYS A 363 7.51 4.00 23.40
CA LYS A 363 6.74 3.37 24.47
C LYS A 363 5.57 2.56 23.87
N PRO A 364 5.41 1.26 24.19
CA PRO A 364 4.31 0.43 23.68
C PRO A 364 2.92 1.03 23.94
N GLY A 365 2.03 0.94 22.96
CA GLY A 365 0.67 1.46 22.99
C GLY A 365 0.56 2.99 22.86
N THR A 366 1.64 3.69 22.47
CA THR A 366 1.60 5.16 22.40
C THR A 366 0.77 5.66 21.23
N LYS A 367 -0.08 6.67 21.48
CA LYS A 367 -0.85 7.37 20.45
C LYS A 367 -0.35 8.80 20.31
N TYR A 368 0.37 9.08 19.24
CA TYR A 368 0.89 10.41 18.89
C TYR A 368 -0.16 11.20 18.12
N LYS A 369 -0.37 12.46 18.51
CA LYS A 369 -1.35 13.39 17.90
C LYS A 369 -0.69 14.50 17.07
N GLN A 370 0.64 14.57 17.11
CA GLN A 370 1.44 15.48 16.31
C GLN A 370 1.08 15.33 14.84
N LEU A 371 1.01 16.47 14.13
CA LEU A 371 0.87 16.48 12.69
C LEU A 371 2.20 16.09 12.08
N ILE A 372 2.22 15.01 11.31
CA ILE A 372 3.38 14.59 10.53
C ILE A 372 2.98 14.47 9.06
N GLN A 373 3.97 14.58 8.19
CA GLN A 373 3.84 14.29 6.78
C GLN A 373 4.83 13.23 6.34
N ASN A 374 4.54 12.58 5.22
CA ASN A 374 5.45 11.57 4.65
C ASN A 374 6.83 12.10 4.20
N ILE A 375 7.04 13.43 4.21
CA ILE A 375 8.36 14.05 4.03
C ILE A 375 9.22 13.97 5.31
N ASP A 376 8.63 13.69 6.46
CA ASP A 376 9.31 13.57 7.76
C ASP A 376 9.98 12.20 7.94
N TYR A 377 9.70 11.25 7.04
CA TYR A 377 10.19 9.88 7.17
C TYR A 377 11.69 9.80 6.89
N ALA A 378 12.15 10.41 5.79
CA ALA A 378 13.56 10.49 5.43
C ALA A 378 14.46 11.09 6.55
N PRO A 379 14.17 12.28 7.09
CA PRO A 379 14.98 12.86 8.17
C PRO A 379 14.94 12.01 9.45
N THR A 380 13.80 11.37 9.77
CA THR A 380 13.69 10.44 10.89
C THR A 380 14.65 9.25 10.73
N PHE A 381 14.68 8.62 9.54
CA PHE A 381 15.61 7.51 9.26
C PHE A 381 17.07 7.91 9.33
N MET A 382 17.39 9.09 8.81
CA MET A 382 18.75 9.62 8.88
C MET A 382 19.18 9.86 10.33
N LYS A 383 18.34 10.53 11.13
CA LYS A 383 18.66 10.80 12.53
C LYS A 383 18.74 9.53 13.37
N ALA A 384 17.87 8.55 13.13
CA ALA A 384 17.96 7.23 13.76
C ALA A 384 19.28 6.51 13.45
N ALA A 385 19.83 6.71 12.25
CA ALA A 385 21.13 6.20 11.84
C ALA A 385 22.33 7.04 12.30
N GLY A 386 22.10 8.12 13.06
CA GLY A 386 23.14 9.05 13.52
C GLY A 386 23.68 9.99 12.45
N LEU A 387 22.92 10.24 11.38
CA LEU A 387 23.33 11.08 10.26
C LEU A 387 22.77 12.50 10.35
N ASP A 388 23.51 13.44 9.75
CA ASP A 388 23.03 14.80 9.54
C ASP A 388 22.03 14.86 8.38
N VAL A 389 20.96 15.62 8.59
CA VAL A 389 19.90 15.84 7.59
C VAL A 389 20.32 17.03 6.72
N PRO A 390 20.43 16.89 5.38
CA PRO A 390 20.79 18.00 4.51
C PRO A 390 19.74 19.12 4.51
N GLU A 391 20.18 20.36 4.36
CA GLU A 391 19.30 21.55 4.32
C GLU A 391 18.23 21.52 3.21
N GLU A 392 18.44 20.73 2.15
CA GLU A 392 17.46 20.58 1.07
C GLU A 392 16.25 19.70 1.43
N VAL A 393 16.31 18.96 2.54
CA VAL A 393 15.18 18.19 3.09
C VAL A 393 14.21 19.15 3.76
N GLN A 394 12.91 18.98 3.49
CA GLN A 394 11.87 19.89 3.97
C GLN A 394 11.08 19.37 5.16
N GLY A 395 11.09 18.05 5.39
CA GLY A 395 10.48 17.45 6.57
C GLY A 395 11.40 17.50 7.79
N ASP A 396 10.83 17.21 8.94
CA ASP A 396 11.52 17.17 10.24
C ASP A 396 11.58 15.74 10.80
N SER A 397 12.57 15.43 11.64
CA SER A 397 12.60 14.15 12.36
C SER A 397 11.47 14.10 13.40
N MET A 398 10.76 12.97 13.45
CA MET A 398 9.58 12.76 14.31
C MET A 398 9.90 12.28 15.73
#